data_AF-A0A4P5QQQ4-F1
#
_entry.id   AF-A0A4P5QQQ4-F1
#
_cell.length_a   1.000
_cell.length_b   1.000
_cell.length_c   1.000
_cell.angle_alpha   90.00
_cell.angle_beta   90.00
_cell.angle_gamma   90.00
#
_symmetry.space_group_name_H-M   'P 1'
#
loop_
_entity.id
_entity.type
_entity.pdbx_description
1 polymer ?
#
loop_
_entity_poly.entity_id
_entity_poly.type
_entity_poly.pdbx_seq_one_letter_code
_entity_poly.pdbx_strand_id
1 'polypeptide(L)'
;MKHLLFAASLMLGSLVSAAEAQTLFFERETAKDSTRIALTMDGGTVNGTKTWRPKQEAHGARGTLQGGMKGPVISATWDYTVEGSDQSEQQIYKLDGDRLLIGTGELVERNNDAKLTFKDPSAVKFTTVLQRVEAREPKAGTPERKAIMDAMREPVSGQIGKPVIFTGGVRASGSWARFQGNVATTDGKKPTKQDAAELLELDFFALLTRDADGAWKVAHWGFAGDTGASEAAREKFPKAPWVLFE
;
A
#
# COMPACT_ATOMS: atom_id res chain seq x y z
N MET A 1 65.70 -25.11 -16.82
CA MET A 1 64.60 -24.92 -15.85
C MET A 1 63.81 -23.67 -16.24
N LYS A 2 62.60 -23.82 -16.78
CA LYS A 2 61.65 -22.74 -16.98
C LYS A 2 60.36 -23.14 -16.25
N HIS A 3 60.04 -22.44 -15.17
CA HIS A 3 58.81 -22.64 -14.42
C HIS A 3 57.68 -21.88 -15.13
N LEU A 4 56.60 -22.60 -15.48
CA LEU A 4 55.37 -22.01 -15.98
C LEU A 4 54.37 -22.00 -14.82
N LEU A 5 54.09 -20.82 -14.26
CA LEU A 5 53.00 -20.63 -13.31
C LEU A 5 51.68 -20.47 -14.09
N PHE A 6 50.73 -21.36 -13.83
CA PHE A 6 49.32 -21.14 -14.18
C PHE A 6 48.65 -20.41 -13.02
N ALA A 7 48.21 -19.17 -13.26
CA ALA A 7 47.32 -18.45 -12.35
C ALA A 7 45.86 -18.74 -12.77
N ALA A 8 45.15 -19.53 -11.96
CA ALA A 8 43.71 -19.70 -12.09
C ALA A 8 43.03 -18.47 -11.47
N SER A 9 42.47 -17.60 -12.32
CA SER A 9 41.68 -16.45 -11.88
C SER A 9 40.28 -16.93 -11.51
N LEU A 10 39.98 -17.01 -10.22
CA LEU A 10 38.66 -17.34 -9.70
C LEU A 10 37.80 -16.07 -9.74
N MET A 11 36.93 -15.94 -10.73
CA MET A 11 35.90 -14.89 -10.74
C MET A 11 34.83 -15.23 -9.70
N LEU A 12 34.87 -14.59 -8.53
CA LEU A 12 33.73 -14.54 -7.61
C LEU A 12 32.67 -13.63 -8.23
N GLY A 13 31.68 -14.22 -8.91
CA GLY A 13 30.46 -13.52 -9.27
C GLY A 13 29.64 -13.21 -8.01
N SER A 14 29.56 -11.94 -7.63
CA SER A 14 28.62 -11.49 -6.61
C SER A 14 27.20 -11.64 -7.16
N LEU A 15 26.43 -12.57 -6.59
CA LEU A 15 24.98 -12.64 -6.79
C LEU A 15 24.36 -11.38 -6.17
N VAL A 16 24.03 -10.40 -6.99
CA VAL A 16 23.16 -9.30 -6.58
C VAL A 16 21.77 -9.91 -6.44
N SER A 17 21.33 -10.15 -5.20
CA SER A 17 19.93 -10.44 -4.94
C SER A 17 19.13 -9.23 -5.43
N ALA A 18 18.21 -9.46 -6.36
CA ALA A 18 17.18 -8.47 -6.65
C ALA A 18 16.44 -8.20 -5.32
N ALA A 19 16.38 -6.94 -4.90
CA ALA A 19 15.55 -6.58 -3.76
C ALA A 19 14.10 -6.88 -4.14
N GLU A 20 13.38 -7.62 -3.29
CA GLU A 20 11.95 -7.85 -3.51
C GLU A 20 11.21 -6.51 -3.56
N ALA A 21 10.15 -6.45 -4.34
CA ALA A 21 9.27 -5.30 -4.38
C ALA A 21 8.78 -4.96 -2.96
N GLN A 22 8.96 -3.71 -2.54
CA GLN A 22 8.56 -3.24 -1.22
C GLN A 22 7.63 -2.04 -1.34
N THR A 23 6.59 -2.00 -0.50
CA THR A 23 5.69 -0.84 -0.39
C THR A 23 5.96 -0.11 0.92
N LEU A 24 6.26 1.18 0.82
CA LEU A 24 6.42 2.07 1.97
C LEU A 24 5.28 3.08 2.03
N PHE A 25 4.89 3.45 3.24
CA PHE A 25 3.80 4.40 3.49
C PHE A 25 4.32 5.58 4.29
N PHE A 26 3.93 6.78 3.90
CA PHE A 26 4.37 8.02 4.52
C PHE A 26 3.20 8.96 4.73
N GLU A 27 3.20 9.67 5.85
CA GLU A 27 2.18 10.66 6.16
C GLU A 27 2.73 11.94 6.78
N ARG A 28 2.03 13.03 6.53
CA ARG A 28 2.16 14.28 7.27
C ARG A 28 0.75 14.78 7.56
N GLU A 29 0.50 15.06 8.83
CA GLU A 29 -0.74 15.64 9.32
C GLU A 29 -0.43 17.03 9.89
N THR A 30 -1.19 18.05 9.48
CA THR A 30 -1.11 19.40 10.05
C THR A 30 -2.50 19.89 10.43
N ALA A 31 -2.58 21.04 11.10
CA ALA A 31 -3.86 21.70 11.36
C ALA A 31 -4.60 22.12 10.08
N LYS A 32 -3.89 22.25 8.94
CA LYS A 32 -4.45 22.75 7.68
C LYS A 32 -4.78 21.64 6.69
N ASP A 33 -3.98 20.59 6.68
CA ASP A 33 -4.03 19.55 5.65
C ASP A 33 -3.46 18.22 6.14
N SER A 34 -3.65 17.20 5.30
CA SER A 34 -2.98 15.91 5.41
C SER A 34 -2.41 15.53 4.05
N THR A 35 -1.21 14.93 4.05
CA THR A 35 -0.60 14.33 2.87
C THR A 35 -0.24 12.89 3.19
N ARG A 36 -0.65 11.97 2.33
CA ARG A 36 -0.37 10.54 2.43
C ARG A 36 0.20 10.04 1.12
N ILE A 37 1.28 9.27 1.19
CA ILE A 37 1.98 8.72 0.03
C ILE A 37 2.27 7.24 0.27
N ALA A 38 1.86 6.38 -0.66
CA ALA A 38 2.29 4.99 -0.74
C ALA A 38 3.24 4.83 -1.93
N LEU A 39 4.40 4.22 -1.73
CA LEU A 39 5.42 4.00 -2.76
C LEU A 39 5.76 2.51 -2.83
N THR A 40 5.46 1.88 -3.96
CA THR A 40 5.94 0.54 -4.31
C THR A 40 7.20 0.66 -5.15
N MET A 41 8.30 0.13 -4.65
CA MET A 41 9.62 0.15 -5.28
C MET A 41 10.00 -1.25 -5.72
N ASP A 42 10.32 -1.41 -7.00
CA ASP A 42 10.73 -2.69 -7.61
C ASP A 42 11.83 -2.44 -8.64
N GLY A 43 13.03 -2.96 -8.39
CA GLY A 43 14.14 -2.92 -9.35
C GLY A 43 14.51 -1.52 -9.87
N GLY A 44 14.29 -0.46 -9.08
CA GLY A 44 14.54 0.94 -9.47
C GLY A 44 13.33 1.68 -10.06
N THR A 45 12.26 0.95 -10.39
CA THR A 45 10.95 1.51 -10.75
C THR A 45 10.20 1.90 -9.49
N VAL A 46 9.51 3.03 -9.52
CA VAL A 46 8.66 3.51 -8.42
C VAL A 46 7.26 3.76 -8.93
N ASN A 47 6.29 3.05 -8.36
CA ASN A 47 4.87 3.31 -8.53
C ASN A 47 4.26 3.71 -7.19
N GLY A 48 3.10 4.36 -7.18
CA GLY A 48 2.49 4.74 -5.92
C GLY A 48 1.19 5.50 -6.03
N THR A 49 0.72 5.95 -4.88
CA THR A 49 -0.41 6.87 -4.76
C THR A 49 0.00 8.06 -3.90
N LYS A 50 -0.56 9.23 -4.21
CA LYS A 50 -0.48 10.40 -3.34
C LYS A 50 -1.87 10.98 -3.16
N THR A 51 -2.21 11.25 -1.92
CA THR A 51 -3.44 11.92 -1.52
C THR A 51 -3.08 13.15 -0.69
N TRP A 52 -3.56 14.31 -1.11
CA TRP A 52 -3.54 15.54 -0.32
C TRP A 52 -4.99 15.91 0.00
N ARG A 53 -5.28 16.19 1.27
CA ARG A 53 -6.61 16.60 1.72
C ARG A 53 -6.51 17.82 2.63
N PRO A 54 -7.09 18.95 2.25
CA PRO A 54 -7.26 20.08 3.17
C PRO A 54 -8.27 19.72 4.26
N LYS A 55 -8.17 20.36 5.43
CA LYS A 55 -9.08 20.16 6.56
C LYS A 55 -10.32 21.05 6.54
N GLN A 56 -10.29 22.12 5.74
CA GLN A 56 -11.41 23.01 5.49
C GLN A 56 -12.17 22.56 4.22
N GLU A 57 -13.28 23.23 3.87
CA GLU A 57 -14.18 22.91 2.74
C GLU A 57 -13.56 23.11 1.33
N ALA A 58 -12.29 22.74 1.15
CA ALA A 58 -11.62 22.72 -0.13
C ALA A 58 -11.54 21.28 -0.67
N HIS A 59 -11.50 21.14 -1.99
CA HIS A 59 -11.38 19.84 -2.63
C HIS A 59 -9.93 19.34 -2.53
N GLY A 60 -9.77 18.09 -2.07
CA GLY A 60 -8.46 17.42 -2.05
C GLY A 60 -8.04 16.93 -3.43
N ALA A 61 -6.79 16.49 -3.52
CA ALA A 61 -6.21 15.87 -4.71
C ALA A 61 -5.84 14.42 -4.41
N ARG A 62 -6.20 13.51 -5.31
CA ARG A 62 -5.76 12.10 -5.27
C ARG A 62 -5.29 11.68 -6.65
N GLY A 63 -4.20 10.94 -6.69
CA GLY A 63 -3.60 10.52 -7.94
C GLY A 63 -2.56 9.42 -7.79
N THR A 64 -2.01 9.02 -8.93
CA THR A 64 -0.98 7.97 -9.03
C THR A 64 0.40 8.57 -9.25
N LEU A 65 1.41 7.90 -8.71
CA LEU A 65 2.81 8.24 -8.88
C LEU A 65 3.48 7.20 -9.76
N GLN A 66 4.21 7.63 -10.78
CA GLN A 66 4.98 6.75 -11.66
C GLN A 66 6.34 7.37 -11.96
N GLY A 67 7.42 6.61 -11.77
CA GLY A 67 8.77 7.13 -11.93
C GLY A 67 9.87 6.12 -11.62
N GLY A 68 11.02 6.66 -11.25
CA GLY A 68 12.19 5.86 -10.91
C GLY A 68 13.04 6.50 -9.82
N MET A 69 14.00 5.72 -9.32
CA MET A 69 14.91 6.16 -8.27
C MET A 69 16.38 6.14 -8.72
N LYS A 70 17.16 7.11 -8.21
CA LYS A 70 18.62 7.16 -8.32
C LYS A 70 19.21 7.39 -6.94
N GLY A 71 19.74 6.33 -6.33
CA GLY A 71 20.11 6.36 -4.91
C GLY A 71 18.86 6.65 -4.05
N PRO A 72 18.91 7.59 -3.09
CA PRO A 72 17.76 7.92 -2.24
C PRO A 72 16.74 8.86 -2.91
N VAL A 73 17.03 9.37 -4.12
CA VAL A 73 16.18 10.36 -4.78
C VAL A 73 15.24 9.67 -5.75
N ILE A 74 13.96 9.99 -5.65
CA ILE A 74 12.89 9.51 -6.52
C ILE A 74 12.45 10.69 -7.40
N SER A 75 12.36 10.47 -8.70
CA SER A 75 11.71 11.41 -9.62
C SER A 75 10.51 10.69 -10.22
N ALA A 76 9.32 11.24 -10.00
CA ALA A 76 8.05 10.68 -10.44
C ALA A 76 7.18 11.73 -11.11
N THR A 77 6.19 11.27 -11.86
CA THR A 77 5.05 12.07 -12.31
C THR A 77 3.89 11.75 -11.37
N TRP A 78 3.18 12.79 -10.91
CA TRP A 78 1.93 12.67 -10.20
C TRP A 78 0.79 13.09 -11.12
N ASP A 79 0.00 12.12 -11.53
CA ASP A 79 -1.22 12.33 -12.31
C ASP A 79 -2.40 12.26 -11.35
N TYR A 80 -3.14 13.36 -11.21
CA TYR A 80 -4.16 13.51 -10.18
C TYR A 80 -5.35 14.32 -10.65
N THR A 81 -6.48 14.10 -9.99
CA THR A 81 -7.70 14.90 -10.20
C THR A 81 -7.91 15.83 -9.00
N VAL A 82 -8.23 17.08 -9.28
CA VAL A 82 -8.66 18.09 -8.30
C VAL A 82 -9.81 18.87 -8.92
N GLU A 83 -10.91 19.02 -8.18
CA GLU A 83 -12.11 19.76 -8.67
C GLU A 83 -12.63 19.26 -10.03
N GLY A 84 -12.52 17.95 -10.28
CA GLY A 84 -12.96 17.34 -11.55
C GLY A 84 -12.04 17.61 -12.74
N SER A 85 -10.88 18.26 -12.52
CA SER A 85 -9.88 18.51 -13.54
C SER A 85 -8.66 17.62 -13.32
N ASP A 86 -8.20 16.98 -14.39
CA ASP A 86 -6.99 16.18 -14.38
C ASP A 86 -5.76 17.08 -14.54
N GLN A 87 -4.73 16.78 -13.76
CA GLN A 87 -3.48 17.52 -13.67
C GLN A 87 -2.31 16.52 -13.70
N SER A 88 -1.17 16.96 -14.23
CA SER A 88 0.07 16.17 -14.25
C SER A 88 1.25 17.04 -13.86
N GLU A 89 1.98 16.66 -12.81
CA GLU A 89 3.17 17.38 -12.38
C GLU A 89 4.33 16.44 -12.01
N GLN A 90 5.56 16.91 -12.25
CA GLN A 90 6.75 16.25 -11.73
C GLN A 90 6.81 16.40 -10.21
N GLN A 91 7.17 15.33 -9.53
CA GLN A 91 7.48 15.29 -8.11
C GLN A 91 8.88 14.73 -7.92
N ILE A 92 9.64 15.35 -7.02
CA ILE A 92 10.95 14.85 -6.60
C ILE A 92 10.87 14.57 -5.11
N TYR A 93 11.23 13.36 -4.72
CA TYR A 93 11.29 12.94 -3.33
C TYR A 93 12.70 12.49 -2.95
N LYS A 94 13.00 12.55 -1.65
CA LYS A 94 14.20 11.94 -1.08
C LYS A 94 13.82 11.05 0.08
N LEU A 95 14.22 9.78 0.01
CA LEU A 95 14.18 8.85 1.13
C LEU A 95 15.34 9.16 2.09
N ASP A 96 15.01 9.27 3.37
CA ASP A 96 15.98 9.55 4.44
C ASP A 96 15.60 8.78 5.70
N GLY A 97 15.99 7.51 5.74
CA GLY A 97 15.54 6.56 6.76
C GLY A 97 14.01 6.39 6.72
N ASP A 98 13.37 6.59 7.87
CA ASP A 98 11.90 6.52 8.02
C ASP A 98 11.19 7.83 7.63
N ARG A 99 11.81 8.64 6.76
CA ARG A 99 11.25 9.90 6.28
C ARG A 99 11.24 9.96 4.76
N LEU A 100 10.19 10.56 4.24
CA LEU A 100 10.10 10.96 2.84
C LEU A 100 10.05 12.48 2.78
N LEU A 101 11.06 13.08 2.14
CA LEU A 101 11.12 14.52 1.96
C LEU A 101 10.60 14.89 0.57
N ILE A 102 9.64 15.80 0.48
CA ILE A 102 9.12 16.34 -0.78
C ILE A 102 9.97 17.55 -1.19
N GLY A 103 10.47 17.49 -2.41
CA GLY A 103 11.18 18.56 -3.08
C GLY A 103 10.23 19.67 -3.55
N THR A 104 10.63 20.92 -3.34
CA THR A 104 9.92 22.12 -3.76
C THR A 104 10.80 22.98 -4.66
N GLY A 105 10.20 23.67 -5.62
CA GLY A 105 10.89 24.45 -6.66
C GLY A 105 9.90 25.01 -7.68
N GLU A 106 10.37 25.89 -8.56
CA GLU A 106 9.56 26.45 -9.65
C GLU A 106 9.24 25.36 -10.67
N LEU A 107 7.95 25.18 -10.97
CA LEU A 107 7.46 24.31 -12.03
C LEU A 107 7.12 25.13 -13.28
N VAL A 108 7.39 24.57 -14.46
CA VAL A 108 7.09 25.16 -15.76
C VAL A 108 6.54 24.09 -16.70
N GLU A 109 5.62 24.49 -17.56
CA GLU A 109 5.22 23.69 -18.71
C GLU A 109 6.27 23.88 -19.81
N ARG A 110 6.84 22.79 -20.32
CA ARG A 110 7.93 22.85 -21.33
C ARG A 110 7.50 22.48 -22.73
N ASN A 111 6.57 21.54 -22.87
CA ASN A 111 6.26 20.92 -24.16
C ASN A 111 4.84 21.18 -24.63
N ASN A 112 4.11 22.13 -23.99
CA ASN A 112 2.67 22.35 -24.20
C ASN A 112 1.84 21.06 -24.04
N ASP A 113 2.28 20.16 -23.16
CA ASP A 113 1.68 18.85 -22.88
C ASP A 113 0.83 18.88 -21.60
N ALA A 114 0.50 20.07 -21.09
CA ALA A 114 -0.17 20.32 -19.81
C ALA A 114 0.56 19.73 -18.58
N LYS A 115 1.79 19.25 -18.77
CA LYS A 115 2.59 18.65 -17.70
C LYS A 115 3.57 19.66 -17.13
N LEU A 116 3.44 19.90 -15.83
CA LEU A 116 4.35 20.76 -15.10
C LEU A 116 5.63 20.01 -14.71
N THR A 117 6.79 20.62 -14.94
CA THR A 117 8.10 20.02 -14.63
C THR A 117 9.02 21.03 -13.95
N PHE A 118 9.95 20.58 -13.10
CA PHE A 118 10.84 21.52 -12.40
C PHE A 118 11.71 22.28 -13.37
N LYS A 119 11.69 23.61 -13.31
CA LYS A 119 12.53 24.50 -14.13
C LYS A 119 14.01 24.21 -13.96
N ASP A 120 14.43 23.98 -12.71
CA ASP A 120 15.76 23.49 -12.35
C ASP A 120 15.63 22.36 -11.32
N PRO A 121 15.65 21.08 -11.75
CA PRO A 121 15.57 19.93 -10.85
C PRO A 121 16.73 19.86 -9.85
N SER A 122 17.88 20.48 -10.15
CA SER A 122 19.06 20.45 -9.28
C SER A 122 18.96 21.45 -8.12
N ALA A 123 18.13 22.50 -8.28
CA ALA A 123 17.88 23.52 -7.26
C ALA A 123 16.72 23.18 -6.30
N VAL A 124 16.13 22.00 -6.41
CA VAL A 124 15.01 21.55 -5.59
C VAL A 124 15.37 21.52 -4.11
N LYS A 125 14.48 22.06 -3.27
CA LYS A 125 14.65 22.13 -1.81
C LYS A 125 13.70 21.16 -1.11
N PHE A 126 14.26 20.29 -0.28
CA PHE A 126 13.53 19.28 0.49
C PHE A 126 13.03 19.84 1.82
N THR A 127 11.92 20.59 1.79
CA THR A 127 11.40 21.32 2.97
C THR A 127 10.21 20.66 3.64
N THR A 128 9.46 19.81 2.92
CA THR A 128 8.31 19.10 3.46
C THR A 128 8.71 17.68 3.84
N VAL A 129 8.49 17.30 5.09
CA VAL A 129 8.86 15.98 5.63
C VAL A 129 7.60 15.19 5.95
N LEU A 130 7.51 13.95 5.47
CA LEU A 130 6.51 12.96 5.86
C LEU A 130 7.20 11.86 6.68
N GLN A 131 6.51 11.38 7.71
CA GLN A 131 6.96 10.29 8.57
C GLN A 131 6.45 8.95 8.02
N ARG A 132 7.26 7.90 8.15
CA ARG A 132 6.86 6.55 7.78
C ARG A 132 5.73 6.04 8.68
N VAL A 133 4.79 5.34 8.07
CA VAL A 133 3.75 4.57 8.77
C VAL A 133 4.08 3.09 8.62
N GLU A 134 4.30 2.42 9.74
CA GLU A 134 4.67 1.01 9.75
C GLU A 134 3.49 0.12 9.35
N ALA A 135 3.67 -0.61 8.25
CA ALA A 135 2.76 -1.65 7.81
C ALA A 135 3.57 -2.90 7.47
N ARG A 136 3.00 -4.06 7.76
CA ARG A 136 3.57 -5.36 7.42
C ARG A 136 2.53 -6.23 6.72
N GLU A 137 3.01 -7.17 5.92
CA GLU A 137 2.16 -8.13 5.22
C GLU A 137 2.47 -9.56 5.71
N PRO A 138 1.75 -10.04 6.75
CA PRO A 138 1.95 -11.39 7.27
C PRO A 138 1.81 -12.43 6.15
N LYS A 139 2.90 -13.13 5.86
CA LYS A 139 2.98 -14.12 4.78
C LYS A 139 2.24 -15.42 5.16
N ALA A 140 1.85 -16.19 4.14
CA ALA A 140 1.24 -17.50 4.33
C ALA A 140 2.11 -18.39 5.25
N GLY A 141 1.47 -19.14 6.15
CA GLY A 141 2.16 -20.00 7.11
C GLY A 141 2.69 -19.31 8.37
N THR A 142 2.72 -17.97 8.44
CA THR A 142 3.13 -17.27 9.67
C THR A 142 2.09 -17.40 10.79
N PRO A 143 2.51 -17.49 12.07
CA PRO A 143 1.59 -17.56 13.21
C PRO A 143 0.60 -16.38 13.26
N GLU A 144 1.07 -15.18 12.97
CA GLU A 144 0.23 -13.98 12.93
C GLU A 144 -0.87 -14.08 11.87
N ARG A 145 -0.52 -14.46 10.64
CA ARG A 145 -1.52 -14.63 9.58
C ARG A 145 -2.52 -15.71 9.97
N LYS A 146 -2.06 -16.83 10.55
CA LYS A 146 -2.95 -17.91 11.02
C LYS A 146 -3.96 -17.37 12.04
N ALA A 147 -3.50 -16.62 13.04
CA ALA A 147 -4.37 -16.05 14.07
C ALA A 147 -5.41 -15.08 13.50
N ILE A 148 -5.03 -14.24 12.53
CA ILE A 148 -5.95 -13.35 11.81
C ILE A 148 -7.01 -14.15 11.04
N MET A 149 -6.60 -15.18 10.29
CA MET A 149 -7.54 -16.03 9.54
C MET A 149 -8.48 -16.81 10.45
N ASP A 150 -7.98 -17.31 11.57
CA ASP A 150 -8.80 -18.05 12.55
C ASP A 150 -9.87 -17.14 13.17
N ALA A 151 -9.53 -15.89 13.52
CA ALA A 151 -10.49 -14.91 14.05
C ALA A 151 -11.63 -14.59 13.07
N MET A 152 -11.37 -14.62 11.75
CA MET A 152 -12.41 -14.43 10.74
C MET A 152 -13.24 -15.68 10.47
N ARG A 153 -12.69 -16.88 10.71
CA ARG A 153 -13.30 -18.13 10.24
C ARG A 153 -14.66 -18.37 10.88
N GLU A 154 -14.80 -18.17 12.18
CA GLU A 154 -16.05 -18.44 12.90
C GLU A 154 -17.25 -17.63 12.36
N PRO A 155 -17.22 -16.28 12.33
CA PRO A 155 -18.37 -15.51 11.85
C PRO A 155 -18.70 -15.80 10.38
N VAL A 156 -17.68 -15.99 9.53
CA VAL A 156 -17.88 -16.25 8.10
C VAL A 156 -18.44 -17.65 7.87
N SER A 157 -17.91 -18.67 8.54
CA SER A 157 -18.47 -20.03 8.46
C SER A 157 -19.89 -20.11 8.99
N GLY A 158 -20.22 -19.33 10.04
CA GLY A 158 -21.59 -19.19 10.53
C GLY A 158 -22.54 -18.64 9.47
N GLN A 159 -22.15 -17.57 8.77
CA GLN A 159 -22.96 -16.98 7.69
C GLN A 159 -23.09 -17.90 6.47
N ILE A 160 -22.00 -18.55 6.06
CA ILE A 160 -21.98 -19.43 4.89
C ILE A 160 -22.64 -20.79 5.18
N GLY A 161 -22.69 -21.19 6.45
CA GLY A 161 -23.21 -22.50 6.87
C GLY A 161 -22.27 -23.67 6.55
N LYS A 162 -21.00 -23.38 6.22
CA LYS A 162 -19.96 -24.37 5.92
C LYS A 162 -18.58 -23.88 6.41
N PRO A 163 -17.64 -24.80 6.71
CA PRO A 163 -16.25 -24.43 6.97
C PRO A 163 -15.61 -23.77 5.74
N VAL A 164 -14.91 -22.65 5.95
CA VAL A 164 -14.33 -21.83 4.87
C VAL A 164 -12.80 -21.74 4.91
N ILE A 165 -12.23 -21.43 3.75
CA ILE A 165 -10.83 -21.03 3.54
C ILE A 165 -10.77 -19.62 2.94
N PHE A 166 -9.68 -18.92 3.21
CA PHE A 166 -9.45 -17.55 2.76
C PHE A 166 -8.21 -17.50 1.85
N THR A 167 -8.35 -16.87 0.68
CA THR A 167 -7.23 -16.63 -0.25
C THR A 167 -7.15 -15.14 -0.53
N GLY A 168 -6.08 -14.48 -0.10
CA GLY A 168 -5.97 -13.03 -0.23
C GLY A 168 -4.78 -12.41 0.47
N GLY A 169 -4.77 -11.09 0.53
CA GLY A 169 -3.74 -10.30 1.19
C GLY A 169 -4.12 -9.99 2.64
N VAL A 170 -3.14 -10.04 3.55
CA VAL A 170 -3.26 -9.50 4.90
C VAL A 170 -2.28 -8.34 5.01
N ARG A 171 -2.75 -7.20 5.50
CA ARG A 171 -1.89 -6.10 5.92
C ARG A 171 -2.18 -5.78 7.39
N ALA A 172 -1.14 -5.54 8.17
CA ALA A 172 -1.26 -5.19 9.58
C ALA A 172 -0.46 -3.92 9.88
N SER A 173 -1.01 -3.05 10.74
CA SER A 173 -0.41 -1.79 11.17
C SER A 173 -0.78 -1.56 12.63
N GLY A 174 0.23 -1.53 13.51
CA GLY A 174 0.01 -1.52 14.96
C GLY A 174 -0.88 -2.69 15.43
N SER A 175 -1.96 -2.36 16.14
CA SER A 175 -2.99 -3.28 16.64
C SER A 175 -4.15 -3.51 15.66
N TRP A 176 -4.00 -3.15 14.39
CA TRP A 176 -5.03 -3.31 13.36
C TRP A 176 -4.55 -4.21 12.24
N ALA A 177 -5.48 -4.91 11.60
CA ALA A 177 -5.22 -5.68 10.39
C ALA A 177 -6.39 -5.62 9.41
N ARG A 178 -6.09 -5.76 8.13
CA ARG A 178 -7.06 -5.88 7.04
C ARG A 178 -6.78 -7.14 6.23
N PHE A 179 -7.82 -7.94 6.02
CA PHE A 179 -7.84 -8.96 4.98
C PHE A 179 -8.66 -8.47 3.78
N GLN A 180 -8.19 -8.78 2.58
CA GLN A 180 -8.96 -8.65 1.35
C GLN A 180 -8.64 -9.81 0.42
N GLY A 181 -9.68 -10.42 -0.15
CA GLY A 181 -9.56 -11.51 -1.11
C GLY A 181 -10.80 -12.38 -1.15
N ASN A 182 -10.64 -13.65 -1.47
CA ASN A 182 -11.73 -14.58 -1.71
C ASN A 182 -11.98 -15.51 -0.53
N VAL A 183 -13.23 -15.94 -0.41
CA VAL A 183 -13.68 -16.99 0.52
C VAL A 183 -14.16 -18.18 -0.30
N ALA A 184 -13.76 -19.39 0.08
CA ALA A 184 -14.28 -20.61 -0.52
C ALA A 184 -14.62 -21.62 0.57
N THR A 185 -15.49 -22.58 0.28
CA THR A 185 -15.72 -23.69 1.19
C THR A 185 -14.53 -24.64 1.17
N THR A 186 -14.19 -25.22 2.32
CA THR A 186 -13.08 -26.19 2.44
C THR A 186 -13.26 -27.44 1.57
N ASP A 187 -14.50 -27.82 1.27
CA ASP A 187 -14.88 -28.96 0.43
C ASP A 187 -14.97 -28.62 -1.07
N GLY A 188 -14.77 -27.35 -1.44
CA GLY A 188 -14.94 -26.85 -2.81
C GLY A 188 -16.38 -26.85 -3.35
N LYS A 189 -17.37 -27.25 -2.55
CA LYS A 189 -18.78 -27.34 -2.96
C LYS A 189 -19.56 -26.11 -2.50
N LYS A 190 -20.24 -25.45 -3.45
CA LYS A 190 -21.14 -24.33 -3.17
C LYS A 190 -22.12 -24.66 -2.01
N PRO A 191 -22.44 -23.68 -1.15
CA PRO A 191 -23.52 -23.79 -0.17
C PRO A 191 -24.86 -24.13 -0.84
N THR A 192 -25.75 -24.82 -0.13
CA THR A 192 -27.09 -25.14 -0.63
C THR A 192 -28.03 -23.94 -0.58
N LYS A 193 -27.76 -22.98 0.32
CA LYS A 193 -28.47 -21.71 0.38
C LYS A 193 -27.95 -20.80 -0.73
N GLN A 194 -28.84 -20.36 -1.61
CA GLN A 194 -28.48 -19.55 -2.77
C GLN A 194 -27.76 -18.25 -2.37
N ASP A 195 -28.29 -17.49 -1.41
CA ASP A 195 -27.66 -16.25 -0.92
C ASP A 195 -26.23 -16.49 -0.43
N ALA A 196 -25.98 -17.60 0.27
CA ALA A 196 -24.64 -17.95 0.74
C ALA A 196 -23.70 -18.33 -0.42
N ALA A 197 -24.23 -18.93 -1.49
CA ALA A 197 -23.45 -19.24 -2.67
C ALA A 197 -23.07 -17.97 -3.45
N GLU A 198 -24.01 -17.02 -3.59
CA GLU A 198 -23.79 -15.73 -4.26
C GLU A 198 -22.75 -14.88 -3.52
N LEU A 199 -22.77 -14.86 -2.18
CA LEU A 199 -21.76 -14.16 -1.40
C LEU A 199 -20.33 -14.65 -1.67
N LEU A 200 -20.13 -15.96 -1.89
CA LEU A 200 -18.80 -16.51 -2.19
C LEU A 200 -18.28 -16.15 -3.58
N GLU A 201 -19.09 -15.54 -4.44
CA GLU A 201 -18.67 -15.02 -5.75
C GLU A 201 -18.16 -13.58 -5.65
N LEU A 202 -18.30 -12.94 -4.48
CA LEU A 202 -17.87 -11.58 -4.21
C LEU A 202 -16.53 -11.54 -3.47
N ASP A 203 -15.80 -10.44 -3.67
CA ASP A 203 -14.62 -10.14 -2.86
C ASP A 203 -15.02 -9.98 -1.39
N PHE A 204 -14.21 -10.53 -0.50
CA PHE A 204 -14.40 -10.44 0.93
C PHE A 204 -13.40 -9.46 1.54
N PHE A 205 -13.91 -8.59 2.40
CA PHE A 205 -13.13 -7.65 3.18
C PHE A 205 -13.36 -7.92 4.67
N ALA A 206 -12.28 -7.81 5.46
CA ALA A 206 -12.39 -7.75 6.91
C ALA A 206 -11.36 -6.79 7.50
N LEU A 207 -11.81 -6.02 8.50
CA LEU A 207 -10.99 -5.20 9.37
C LEU A 207 -11.00 -5.81 10.78
N LEU A 208 -9.82 -5.98 11.36
CA LEU A 208 -9.62 -6.62 12.65
C LEU A 208 -8.85 -5.70 13.59
N THR A 209 -9.09 -5.88 14.88
CA THR A 209 -8.33 -5.30 15.97
C THR A 209 -7.65 -6.38 16.79
N ARG A 210 -6.50 -6.06 17.37
CA ARG A 210 -5.79 -6.89 18.33
C ARG A 210 -5.99 -6.33 19.73
N ASP A 211 -6.47 -7.15 20.64
CA ASP A 211 -6.63 -6.75 22.05
C ASP A 211 -5.30 -6.80 22.82
N ALA A 212 -5.36 -6.46 24.12
CA ALA A 212 -4.19 -6.38 24.98
C ALA A 212 -3.50 -7.75 25.18
N ASP A 213 -4.25 -8.84 25.09
CA ASP A 213 -3.74 -10.21 25.20
C ASP A 213 -3.14 -10.72 23.88
N GLY A 214 -3.17 -9.89 22.82
CA GLY A 214 -2.64 -10.23 21.51
C GLY A 214 -3.62 -11.00 20.63
N ALA A 215 -4.86 -11.19 21.05
CA ALA A 215 -5.87 -11.91 20.28
C ALA A 215 -6.52 -10.99 19.24
N TRP A 216 -6.67 -11.52 18.01
CA TRP A 216 -7.35 -10.82 16.92
C TRP A 216 -8.86 -11.00 17.02
N LYS A 217 -9.60 -9.92 16.79
CA LYS A 217 -11.06 -9.88 16.75
C LYS A 217 -11.53 -9.12 15.52
N VAL A 218 -12.58 -9.61 14.87
CA VAL A 218 -13.15 -8.93 13.71
C VAL A 218 -13.95 -7.71 14.18
N ALA A 219 -13.57 -6.53 13.68
CA ALA A 219 -14.25 -5.27 13.97
C ALA A 219 -15.29 -4.93 12.90
N HIS A 220 -15.00 -5.26 11.63
CA HIS A 220 -15.90 -5.13 10.50
C HIS A 220 -15.59 -6.20 9.47
N TRP A 221 -16.60 -6.65 8.74
CA TRP A 221 -16.39 -7.48 7.58
C TRP A 221 -17.62 -7.44 6.67
N GLY A 222 -17.41 -7.83 5.42
CA GLY A 222 -18.48 -7.95 4.45
C GLY A 222 -17.98 -8.48 3.12
N PHE A 223 -18.92 -8.99 2.34
CA PHE A 223 -18.71 -9.29 0.93
C PHE A 223 -19.03 -8.02 0.14
N ALA A 224 -18.12 -7.64 -0.76
CA ALA A 224 -18.20 -6.41 -1.53
C ALA A 224 -19.24 -6.57 -2.66
N GLY A 225 -20.45 -6.09 -2.40
CA GLY A 225 -21.42 -5.72 -3.44
C GLY A 225 -21.22 -4.26 -3.90
N ASP A 226 -22.31 -3.55 -4.20
CA ASP A 226 -22.26 -2.18 -4.78
C ASP A 226 -21.61 -1.12 -3.88
N THR A 227 -21.79 -1.20 -2.56
CA THR A 227 -21.03 -0.38 -1.59
C THR A 227 -19.91 -1.23 -1.01
N GLY A 228 -18.66 -0.84 -1.25
CA GLY A 228 -17.51 -1.62 -0.79
C GLY A 228 -17.44 -1.68 0.73
N ALA A 229 -17.45 -2.88 1.31
CA ALA A 229 -17.30 -3.10 2.76
C ALA A 229 -16.06 -2.40 3.38
N SER A 230 -15.03 -2.15 2.56
CA SER A 230 -13.87 -1.34 2.92
C SER A 230 -14.21 0.12 3.25
N GLU A 231 -15.10 0.74 2.47
CA GLU A 231 -15.53 2.13 2.66
C GLU A 231 -16.40 2.27 3.92
N ALA A 232 -17.34 1.35 4.11
CA ALA A 232 -18.14 1.28 5.34
C ALA A 232 -17.25 1.09 6.59
N ALA A 233 -16.20 0.26 6.49
CA ALA A 233 -15.23 0.11 7.56
C ALA A 233 -14.44 1.40 7.82
N ARG A 234 -14.02 2.11 6.77
CA ARG A 234 -13.27 3.37 6.89
C ARG A 234 -14.08 4.45 7.59
N GLU A 235 -15.37 4.57 7.27
CA GLU A 235 -16.28 5.51 7.92
C GLU A 235 -16.54 5.14 9.38
N LYS A 236 -16.83 3.86 9.65
CA LYS A 236 -17.13 3.38 11.00
C LYS A 236 -15.93 3.37 11.94
N PHE A 237 -14.72 3.19 11.40
CA PHE A 237 -13.48 3.10 12.17
C PHE A 237 -12.46 4.15 11.72
N PRO A 238 -12.71 5.45 11.95
CA PRO A 238 -11.83 6.53 11.48
C PRO A 238 -10.45 6.54 12.15
N LYS A 239 -10.28 5.77 13.24
CA LYS A 239 -9.00 5.56 13.94
C LYS A 239 -8.17 4.41 13.37
N ALA A 240 -8.72 3.61 12.46
CA ALA A 240 -7.96 2.56 11.80
C ALA A 240 -6.86 3.19 10.93
N PRO A 241 -5.62 2.66 10.93
CA PRO A 241 -4.54 3.19 10.13
C PRO A 241 -4.91 3.23 8.64
N TRP A 242 -4.71 4.38 7.99
CA TRP A 242 -5.11 4.58 6.60
C TRP A 242 -4.43 3.62 5.62
N VAL A 243 -3.22 3.15 5.95
CA VAL A 243 -2.46 2.16 5.18
C VAL A 243 -3.19 0.84 5.00
N LEU A 244 -4.21 0.56 5.82
CA LEU A 244 -5.07 -0.61 5.68
C LEU A 244 -6.14 -0.46 4.58
N PHE A 245 -6.30 0.72 4.00
CA PHE A 245 -7.29 1.04 2.98
C PHE A 245 -6.66 1.48 1.64
N GLU A 246 -5.34 1.31 1.49
CA GLU A 246 -4.62 1.53 0.23
C GLU A 246 -4.40 0.24 -0.57
#